data_AF-A0A8D8FNK9-F1
#
_entry.id   AF-A0A8D8FNK9-F1
#
_cell.length_a   1.000
_cell.length_b   1.000
_cell.length_c   1.000
_cell.angle_alpha   90.00
_cell.angle_beta   90.00
_cell.angle_gamma   90.00
#
_symmetry.space_group_name_H-M   'P 1'
#
loop_
_entity.id
_entity.type
_entity.pdbx_description
1 polymer ?
#
loop_
_entity_poly.entity_id
_entity_poly.type
_entity_poly.pdbx_seq_one_letter_code
_entity_poly.pdbx_strand_id
1 'polypeptide(L)'
;MNLLERPPDESLGRTNLILSNDRTCDDEEDSCHCREISHNLSLVLNMGFSELHSSSEPNERVLSDLLDQLVPFSECFAENLEGFLRQTWHYAVRSSKSNLINRLVAIFPKEVDSLVEKILKTNFVDSTSIQDNDDFISLANIICNEEVFRHVSLHLAENYSNYPNSQSLISAIVRYVKSNIAKSKFLKLYSTELSSIVAILNEAINPDDPLVLALLEQVKQENYFNFLILVTHFPLFLHLK
;
A
#
# COMPACT_ATOMS: atom_id res chain seq x y z
N MET A 1 1.15 12.48 49.75
CA MET A 1 2.19 13.18 48.98
C MET A 1 3.17 12.14 48.48
N ASN A 2 3.05 11.77 47.20
CA ASN A 2 4.10 11.12 46.43
C ASN A 2 3.90 11.59 44.98
N LEU A 3 4.98 12.09 44.42
CA LEU A 3 5.08 12.76 43.13
C LEU A 3 4.91 11.72 42.02
N LEU A 4 3.91 11.91 41.17
CA LEU A 4 3.85 11.27 39.85
C LEU A 4 4.90 11.96 38.98
N GLU A 5 6.03 11.28 38.76
CA GLU A 5 7.04 11.69 37.79
C GLU A 5 6.40 11.65 36.40
N ARG A 6 6.37 12.82 35.75
CA ARG A 6 6.11 12.96 34.32
C ARG A 6 7.18 12.17 33.55
N PRO A 7 6.83 11.43 32.49
CA PRO A 7 7.85 11.00 31.54
C PRO A 7 8.51 12.24 30.91
N PRO A 8 9.81 12.19 30.58
CA PRO A 8 10.54 13.35 30.13
C PRO A 8 9.97 13.86 28.80
N ASP A 9 9.84 15.19 28.70
CA ASP A 9 9.60 15.90 27.44
C ASP A 9 10.72 15.52 26.45
N GLU A 10 10.41 14.63 25.51
CA GLU A 10 11.21 14.52 24.29
C GLU A 10 11.09 15.85 23.56
N SER A 11 12.20 16.56 23.50
CA SER A 11 12.34 17.79 22.74
C SER A 11 11.83 17.58 21.33
N LEU A 12 10.70 18.21 21.00
CA LEU A 12 10.28 18.51 19.63
C LEU A 12 11.35 19.40 18.98
N GLY A 13 12.44 18.77 18.57
CA GLY A 13 13.43 19.38 17.70
C GLY A 13 12.72 19.73 16.40
N ARG A 14 12.64 21.02 16.08
CA ARG A 14 12.37 21.47 14.72
C ARG A 14 13.48 20.94 13.84
N THR A 15 13.26 19.80 13.21
CA THR A 15 14.21 19.22 12.27
C THR A 15 14.12 20.05 10.98
N ASN A 16 14.93 21.10 10.88
CA ASN A 16 15.27 21.69 9.60
C ASN A 16 16.11 20.64 8.85
N LEU A 17 15.45 19.76 8.10
CA LEU A 17 16.11 18.83 7.18
C LEU A 17 16.61 19.64 5.99
N ILE A 18 17.83 20.15 6.09
CA ILE A 18 18.60 20.56 4.92
C ILE A 18 19.18 19.28 4.36
N LEU A 19 18.74 18.87 3.17
CA LEU A 19 19.34 17.77 2.42
C LEU A 19 20.79 18.17 2.10
N SER A 20 21.75 17.67 2.88
CA SER A 20 23.17 17.87 2.58
C SER A 20 23.54 17.01 1.37
N ASN A 21 23.81 17.66 0.23
CA ASN A 21 24.37 17.03 -0.96
C ASN A 21 25.80 16.55 -0.66
N ASP A 22 25.96 15.32 -0.18
CA ASP A 22 27.27 14.67 -0.05
C ASP A 22 27.60 13.81 -1.29
N ARG A 23 27.32 14.37 -2.47
CA ARG A 23 27.88 13.91 -3.74
C ARG A 23 28.44 15.13 -4.46
N THR A 24 29.77 15.19 -4.47
CA THR A 24 30.57 16.05 -5.34
C THR A 24 30.19 15.77 -6.79
N CYS A 25 29.30 16.59 -7.34
CA CYS A 25 29.08 16.73 -8.78
C CYS A 25 30.03 17.82 -9.27
N ASP A 26 31.25 17.42 -9.65
CA ASP A 26 32.31 18.29 -10.16
C ASP A 26 32.06 18.73 -11.61
N ASP A 27 30.88 19.29 -11.90
CA ASP A 27 30.58 20.01 -13.15
C ASP A 27 29.70 21.23 -12.82
N GLU A 28 30.25 22.44 -12.98
CA GLU A 28 29.71 23.68 -12.40
C GLU A 28 28.29 24.06 -12.88
N GLU A 29 27.87 23.62 -14.08
CA GLU A 29 26.53 23.87 -14.62
C GLU A 29 25.45 22.90 -14.07
N ASP A 30 25.79 21.62 -13.86
CA ASP A 30 24.87 20.62 -13.28
C ASP A 30 24.66 20.79 -11.76
N SER A 31 25.62 21.46 -11.09
CA SER A 31 25.56 21.73 -9.65
C SER A 31 24.39 22.65 -9.25
N CYS A 32 24.00 23.58 -10.13
CA CYS A 32 22.94 24.56 -9.86
C CYS A 32 21.55 23.91 -9.92
N HIS A 33 21.33 23.04 -10.90
CA HIS A 33 20.05 22.34 -11.08
C HIS A 33 19.80 21.30 -9.97
N CYS A 34 20.83 20.52 -9.62
CA CYS A 34 20.76 19.60 -8.48
C CYS A 34 20.49 20.33 -7.14
N ARG A 35 21.05 21.53 -6.97
CA ARG A 35 20.80 22.37 -5.80
C ARG A 35 19.36 22.90 -5.76
N GLU A 36 18.81 23.29 -6.91
CA GLU A 36 17.42 23.74 -7.03
C GLU A 36 16.43 22.61 -6.72
N ILE A 37 16.67 21.41 -7.26
CA ILE A 37 15.87 20.21 -6.96
C ILE A 37 15.91 19.88 -5.47
N SER A 38 17.11 19.83 -4.88
CA SER A 38 17.29 19.57 -3.44
C SER A 38 16.62 20.64 -2.57
N HIS A 39 16.69 21.91 -2.98
CA HIS A 39 15.99 22.99 -2.30
C HIS A 39 14.47 22.84 -2.38
N ASN A 40 13.93 22.57 -3.57
CA ASN A 40 12.49 22.38 -3.78
C ASN A 40 11.96 21.17 -2.99
N LEU A 41 12.71 20.06 -2.98
CA LEU A 41 12.39 18.88 -2.14
C LEU A 41 12.36 19.24 -0.65
N SER A 42 13.37 19.98 -0.18
CA SER A 42 13.42 20.44 1.21
C SER A 42 12.22 21.34 1.54
N LEU A 43 11.79 22.21 0.63
CA LEU A 43 10.61 23.06 0.81
C LEU A 43 9.32 22.22 0.90
N VAL A 44 9.11 21.28 -0.03
CA VAL A 44 7.94 20.39 -0.04
C VAL A 44 7.88 19.57 1.26
N LEU A 45 9.02 19.00 1.69
CA LEU A 45 9.12 18.24 2.94
C LEU A 45 8.83 19.12 4.17
N ASN A 46 9.39 20.32 4.23
CA ASN A 46 9.14 21.24 5.35
C ASN A 46 7.67 21.67 5.41
N MET A 47 7.03 21.92 4.27
CA MET A 47 5.59 22.18 4.21
C MET A 47 4.78 20.96 4.69
N GLY A 48 5.15 19.76 4.24
CA GLY A 48 4.49 18.52 4.65
C GLY A 48 4.61 18.24 6.13
N PHE A 49 5.80 18.38 6.72
CA PHE A 49 5.98 18.24 8.16
C PHE A 49 5.24 19.33 8.93
N SER A 50 5.23 20.58 8.45
CA SER A 50 4.47 21.65 9.09
C SER A 50 2.98 21.37 9.10
N GLU A 51 2.44 20.79 8.02
CA GLU A 51 1.03 20.41 7.92
C GLU A 51 0.69 19.28 8.91
N LEU A 52 1.52 18.24 8.96
CA LEU A 52 1.36 17.09 9.87
C LEU A 52 1.42 17.49 11.36
N HIS A 53 2.23 18.50 11.69
CA HIS A 53 2.41 19.00 13.06
C HIS A 53 1.59 20.27 13.34
N SER A 54 0.62 20.59 12.49
CA SER A 54 -0.25 21.73 12.73
C SER A 54 -1.09 21.53 14.00
N SER A 55 -1.49 22.63 14.63
CA SER A 55 -2.35 22.58 15.82
C SER A 55 -3.81 22.20 15.50
N SER A 56 -4.16 22.21 14.22
CA SER A 56 -5.43 21.76 13.65
C SER A 56 -5.30 20.37 13.03
N GLU A 57 -6.41 19.76 12.64
CA GLU A 57 -6.37 18.51 11.86
C GLU A 57 -5.65 18.75 10.52
N PRO A 58 -4.63 17.94 10.16
CA PRO A 58 -3.92 18.09 8.89
C PRO A 58 -4.85 17.96 7.68
N ASN A 59 -4.71 18.89 6.74
CA ASN A 59 -5.50 18.96 5.53
C ASN A 59 -5.08 17.90 4.53
N GLU A 60 -5.96 16.92 4.32
CA GLU A 60 -5.74 15.78 3.41
C GLU A 60 -5.37 16.23 1.99
N ARG A 61 -6.00 17.30 1.47
CA ARG A 61 -5.73 17.78 0.11
C ARG A 61 -4.31 18.34 -0.01
N VAL A 62 -3.88 19.12 0.97
CA VAL A 62 -2.53 19.69 1.00
C VAL A 62 -1.49 18.56 1.05
N LEU A 63 -1.71 17.55 1.89
CA LEU A 63 -0.82 16.40 1.97
C LEU A 63 -0.79 15.61 0.65
N SER A 64 -1.93 15.41 -0.02
CA SER A 64 -1.97 14.79 -1.34
C SER A 64 -1.21 15.59 -2.40
N ASP A 65 -1.41 16.91 -2.46
CA ASP A 65 -0.73 17.78 -3.43
C ASP A 65 0.79 17.80 -3.21
N LEU A 66 1.24 17.68 -1.95
CA LEU A 66 2.67 17.56 -1.63
C LEU A 66 3.22 16.18 -2.02
N LEU A 67 2.47 15.10 -1.79
CA LEU A 67 2.87 13.76 -2.26
C LEU A 67 3.03 13.72 -3.78
N ASP A 68 2.13 14.38 -4.52
CA ASP A 68 2.18 14.46 -5.98
C ASP A 68 3.47 15.12 -6.49
N GLN A 69 3.94 16.14 -5.77
CA GLN A 69 5.21 16.80 -6.07
C GLN A 69 6.43 15.93 -5.76
N LEU A 70 6.29 14.94 -4.87
CA LEU A 70 7.36 14.01 -4.50
C LEU A 70 7.46 12.79 -5.42
N VAL A 71 6.41 12.45 -6.18
CA VAL A 71 6.38 11.28 -7.08
C VAL A 71 7.60 11.20 -8.01
N PRO A 72 8.03 12.28 -8.70
CA PRO A 72 9.16 12.21 -9.63
C PRO A 72 10.51 11.91 -8.94
N PHE A 73 10.58 12.02 -7.61
CA PHE A 73 11.79 11.93 -6.82
C PHE A 73 11.82 10.71 -5.90
N SER A 74 10.77 9.88 -5.92
CA SER A 74 10.59 8.75 -5.01
C SER A 74 11.74 7.74 -5.07
N GLU A 75 12.30 7.51 -6.25
CA GLU A 75 13.43 6.58 -6.44
C GLU A 75 14.77 7.21 -6.03
N CYS A 76 15.04 8.43 -6.48
CA CYS A 76 16.34 9.08 -6.26
C CYS A 76 16.57 9.56 -4.83
N PHE A 77 15.50 9.84 -4.09
CA PHE A 77 15.55 10.38 -2.72
C PHE A 77 14.79 9.51 -1.72
N ALA A 78 14.61 8.21 -2.01
CA ALA A 78 13.80 7.29 -1.21
C ALA A 78 14.08 7.37 0.30
N GLU A 79 15.36 7.38 0.70
CA GLU A 79 15.78 7.45 2.11
C GLU A 79 15.39 8.79 2.76
N ASN A 80 15.51 9.88 2.02
CA ASN A 80 15.21 11.23 2.49
C ASN A 80 13.70 11.47 2.63
N LEU A 81 12.88 10.79 1.82
CA LEU A 81 11.43 10.88 1.87
C LEU A 81 10.80 9.93 2.91
N GLU A 82 11.49 8.84 3.29
CA GLU A 82 10.95 7.77 4.14
C GLU A 82 10.35 8.30 5.45
N GLY A 83 11.02 9.23 6.12
CA GLY A 83 10.52 9.82 7.38
C GLY A 83 9.18 10.54 7.21
N PHE A 84 9.04 11.34 6.15
CA PHE A 84 7.80 12.06 5.85
C PHE A 84 6.69 11.10 5.41
N LEU A 85 7.02 10.15 4.51
CA LEU A 85 6.07 9.16 3.99
C LEU A 85 5.51 8.28 5.12
N ARG A 86 6.36 7.82 6.05
CA ARG A 86 5.93 7.03 7.21
C ARG A 86 5.04 7.82 8.17
N GLN A 87 5.39 9.07 8.48
CA GLN A 87 4.53 9.90 9.34
C GLN A 87 3.17 10.18 8.69
N THR A 88 3.18 10.48 7.39
CA THR A 88 1.95 10.68 6.61
C THR A 88 1.10 9.41 6.59
N TRP A 89 1.72 8.24 6.44
CA TRP A 89 1.06 6.94 6.54
C TRP A 89 0.37 6.73 7.89
N HIS A 90 1.08 6.93 8.99
CA HIS A 90 0.49 6.76 10.32
C HIS A 90 -0.68 7.71 10.55
N TYR A 91 -0.57 8.97 10.10
CA TYR A 91 -1.69 9.91 10.14
C TYR A 91 -2.88 9.42 9.29
N ALA A 92 -2.63 9.00 8.05
CA ALA A 92 -3.65 8.58 7.11
C ALA A 92 -4.44 7.37 7.63
N VAL A 93 -3.73 6.36 8.15
CA VAL A 93 -4.33 5.16 8.72
C VAL A 93 -5.11 5.48 10.01
N ARG A 94 -4.49 6.19 10.96
CA ARG A 94 -5.13 6.55 12.24
C ARG A 94 -6.40 7.38 12.04
N SER A 95 -6.41 8.25 11.04
CA SER A 95 -7.52 9.16 10.75
C SER A 95 -8.43 8.65 9.62
N SER A 96 -8.24 7.41 9.18
CA SER A 96 -9.01 6.75 8.12
C SER A 96 -9.15 7.57 6.83
N LYS A 97 -8.08 8.23 6.41
CA LYS A 97 -8.03 9.06 5.20
C LYS A 97 -7.80 8.19 3.96
N SER A 98 -8.87 7.57 3.46
CA SER A 98 -8.82 6.61 2.34
C SER A 98 -8.11 7.12 1.09
N ASN A 99 -8.30 8.38 0.69
CA ASN A 99 -7.66 8.90 -0.53
C ASN A 99 -6.15 9.04 -0.31
N LEU A 100 -5.75 9.54 0.87
CA LEU A 100 -4.36 9.63 1.24
C LEU A 100 -3.68 8.26 1.36
N ILE A 101 -4.36 7.26 1.93
CA ILE A 101 -3.89 5.87 1.97
C ILE A 101 -3.65 5.34 0.55
N ASN A 102 -4.63 5.48 -0.35
CA ASN A 102 -4.48 5.04 -1.75
C ASN A 102 -3.27 5.69 -2.42
N ARG A 103 -3.10 7.01 -2.22
CA ARG A 103 -1.99 7.75 -2.81
C ARG A 103 -0.64 7.29 -2.26
N LEU A 104 -0.56 7.06 -0.96
CA LEU A 104 0.67 6.58 -0.31
C LEU A 104 1.05 5.18 -0.78
N VAL A 105 0.10 4.25 -0.94
CA VAL A 105 0.43 2.90 -1.45
C VAL A 105 1.02 2.96 -2.85
N ALA A 106 0.50 3.84 -3.71
CA ALA A 106 1.00 3.99 -5.08
C ALA A 106 2.45 4.52 -5.15
N ILE A 107 2.91 5.28 -4.15
CA ILE A 107 4.23 5.93 -4.13
C ILE A 107 5.21 5.20 -3.22
N PHE A 108 4.71 4.67 -2.11
CA PHE A 108 5.47 4.11 -1.00
C PHE A 108 4.74 2.89 -0.41
N PRO A 109 4.72 1.76 -1.12
CA PRO A 109 4.03 0.56 -0.67
C PRO A 109 4.70 -0.14 0.53
N LYS A 110 5.92 0.28 0.90
CA LYS A 110 6.79 -0.38 1.89
C LYS A 110 6.11 -0.68 3.22
N GLU A 111 5.23 0.19 3.70
CA GLU A 111 4.48 -0.03 4.96
C GLU A 111 3.46 -1.16 4.82
N VAL A 112 2.80 -1.26 3.65
CA VAL A 112 1.88 -2.37 3.34
C VAL A 112 2.66 -3.66 3.12
N ASP A 113 3.76 -3.63 2.36
CA ASP A 113 4.61 -4.80 2.13
C ASP A 113 5.15 -5.35 3.45
N SER A 114 5.68 -4.47 4.32
CA SER A 114 6.20 -4.85 5.64
C SER A 114 5.12 -5.49 6.52
N LEU A 115 3.87 -5.00 6.43
CA LEU A 115 2.74 -5.58 7.17
C LEU A 115 2.37 -6.95 6.62
N VAL A 116 2.27 -7.10 5.30
CA VAL A 116 1.99 -8.39 4.64
C VAL A 116 3.05 -9.42 4.97
N GLU A 117 4.34 -9.05 4.93
CA GLU A 117 5.43 -9.95 5.29
C GLU A 117 5.39 -10.41 6.75
N LYS A 118 5.05 -9.53 7.69
CA LYS A 118 4.87 -9.91 9.11
C LYS A 118 3.78 -10.96 9.26
N ILE A 119 2.67 -10.76 8.58
CA ILE A 119 1.56 -11.71 8.57
C ILE A 119 2.01 -13.05 7.97
N LEU A 120 2.71 -13.04 6.84
CA LEU A 120 3.22 -14.27 6.18
C LEU A 120 4.23 -15.04 7.04
N LYS A 121 5.00 -14.35 7.89
CA LYS A 121 5.94 -14.95 8.85
C LYS A 121 5.23 -15.53 10.08
N THR A 122 3.94 -15.26 10.27
CA THR A 122 3.14 -15.84 11.35
C THR A 122 2.71 -17.27 10.99
N ASN A 123 2.77 -18.18 11.96
CA ASN A 123 2.29 -19.55 11.78
C ASN A 123 0.77 -19.59 11.94
N PHE A 124 0.04 -19.56 10.82
CA PHE A 124 -1.40 -19.81 10.79
C PHE A 124 -1.69 -20.99 9.86
N VAL A 125 -2.65 -21.84 10.25
CA VAL A 125 -2.92 -23.12 9.58
C VAL A 125 -3.97 -22.96 8.47
N ASP A 126 -4.88 -22.01 8.64
CA ASP A 126 -5.95 -21.76 7.69
C ASP A 126 -6.42 -20.29 7.69
N SER A 127 -7.26 -19.95 6.70
CA SER A 127 -7.81 -18.59 6.52
C SER A 127 -8.66 -18.07 7.69
N THR A 128 -9.12 -18.95 8.59
CA THR A 128 -9.94 -18.55 9.76
C THR A 128 -9.09 -18.29 10.99
N SER A 129 -7.98 -19.01 11.15
CA SER A 129 -7.07 -18.88 12.29
C SER A 129 -6.32 -17.55 12.35
N ILE A 130 -6.27 -16.80 11.24
CA ILE A 130 -5.57 -15.52 11.17
C ILE A 130 -6.41 -14.32 11.63
N GLN A 131 -7.72 -14.50 11.86
CA GLN A 131 -8.63 -13.38 12.07
C GLN A 131 -8.36 -12.59 13.37
N ASP A 132 -7.80 -13.25 14.39
CA ASP A 132 -7.48 -12.63 15.68
C ASP A 132 -6.03 -12.09 15.75
N ASN A 133 -5.28 -12.13 14.65
CA ASN A 133 -3.92 -11.62 14.59
C ASN A 133 -3.92 -10.09 14.45
N ASP A 134 -3.19 -9.38 15.31
CA ASP A 134 -3.14 -7.91 15.33
C ASP A 134 -2.63 -7.29 14.02
N ASP A 135 -1.66 -7.93 13.36
CA ASP A 135 -1.16 -7.47 12.06
C ASP A 135 -2.23 -7.66 10.96
N PHE A 136 -2.96 -8.78 10.99
CA PHE A 136 -4.08 -9.01 10.09
C PHE A 136 -5.22 -8.02 10.34
N ILE A 137 -5.55 -7.71 11.60
CA ILE A 137 -6.55 -6.69 11.96
C ILE A 137 -6.11 -5.31 11.44
N SER A 138 -4.81 -5.00 11.56
CA SER A 138 -4.24 -3.77 11.01
C SER A 138 -4.38 -3.69 9.49
N LEU A 139 -4.13 -4.80 8.78
CA LEU A 139 -4.34 -4.89 7.34
C LEU A 139 -5.83 -4.77 7.00
N ALA A 140 -6.68 -5.45 7.76
CA ALA A 140 -8.14 -5.49 7.58
C ALA A 140 -8.79 -4.10 7.68
N ASN A 141 -8.20 -3.18 8.45
CA ASN A 141 -8.66 -1.79 8.54
C ASN A 141 -8.40 -0.97 7.26
N ILE A 142 -7.42 -1.37 6.44
CA ILE A 142 -7.02 -0.63 5.23
C ILE A 142 -7.31 -1.39 3.93
N ILE A 143 -7.54 -2.71 3.98
CA ILE A 143 -7.67 -3.57 2.80
C ILE A 143 -8.91 -3.28 1.94
N CYS A 144 -9.89 -2.54 2.47
CA CYS A 144 -11.05 -2.09 1.71
C CYS A 144 -10.77 -0.84 0.85
N ASN A 145 -9.55 -0.30 0.89
CA ASN A 145 -9.10 0.73 -0.05
C ASN A 145 -8.61 0.03 -1.33
N GLU A 146 -9.03 0.52 -2.50
CA GLU A 146 -8.80 -0.12 -3.81
C GLU A 146 -7.31 -0.35 -4.10
N GLU A 147 -6.46 0.67 -3.87
CA GLU A 147 -5.02 0.53 -4.14
C GLU A 147 -4.33 -0.42 -3.16
N VAL A 148 -4.75 -0.40 -1.89
CA VAL A 148 -4.24 -1.37 -0.89
C VAL A 148 -4.62 -2.79 -1.31
N PHE A 149 -5.88 -3.01 -1.67
CA PHE A 149 -6.36 -4.33 -2.11
C PHE A 149 -5.55 -4.82 -3.31
N ARG A 150 -5.47 -4.00 -4.36
CA ARG A 150 -4.75 -4.33 -5.60
C ARG A 150 -3.27 -4.62 -5.34
N HIS A 151 -2.61 -3.79 -4.54
CA HIS A 151 -1.20 -3.95 -4.18
C HIS A 151 -0.94 -5.25 -3.43
N VAL A 152 -1.70 -5.50 -2.35
CA VAL A 152 -1.56 -6.72 -1.53
C VAL A 152 -1.85 -7.97 -2.36
N SER A 153 -2.89 -7.93 -3.19
CA SER A 153 -3.24 -9.01 -4.11
C SER A 153 -2.11 -9.35 -5.07
N LEU A 154 -1.51 -8.33 -5.69
CA LEU A 154 -0.38 -8.52 -6.60
C LEU A 154 0.84 -9.06 -5.85
N HIS A 155 1.22 -8.44 -4.74
CA HIS A 155 2.36 -8.83 -3.91
C HIS A 155 2.27 -10.31 -3.50
N LEU A 156 1.09 -10.76 -3.06
CA LEU A 156 0.87 -12.15 -2.67
C LEU A 156 0.82 -13.11 -3.86
N ALA A 157 0.29 -12.67 -5.00
CA ALA A 157 0.26 -13.48 -6.21
C ALA A 157 1.67 -13.71 -6.78
N GLU A 158 2.53 -12.69 -6.77
CA GLU A 158 3.93 -12.78 -7.22
C GLU A 158 4.78 -13.63 -6.27
N ASN A 159 4.61 -13.46 -4.96
CA ASN A 159 5.42 -14.15 -3.96
C ASN A 159 4.83 -15.49 -3.49
N TYR A 160 3.83 -16.01 -4.20
CA TYR A 160 3.13 -17.25 -3.86
C TYR A 160 4.07 -18.45 -3.62
N SER A 161 5.10 -18.61 -4.45
CA SER A 161 6.07 -19.71 -4.33
C SER A 161 7.02 -19.57 -3.14
N ASN A 162 7.23 -18.34 -2.68
CA ASN A 162 8.19 -18.03 -1.61
C ASN A 162 7.58 -18.22 -0.22
N TYR A 163 6.25 -18.15 -0.13
CA TYR A 163 5.52 -18.23 1.13
C TYR A 163 4.40 -19.26 1.06
N PRO A 164 4.53 -20.40 1.76
CA PRO A 164 3.51 -21.46 1.77
C PRO A 164 2.11 -20.98 2.20
N ASN A 165 2.06 -19.92 3.00
CA ASN A 165 0.83 -19.39 3.57
C ASN A 165 0.14 -18.32 2.70
N SER A 166 0.70 -17.92 1.56
CA SER A 166 0.15 -16.86 0.70
C SER A 166 -1.30 -17.14 0.27
N GLN A 167 -1.63 -18.39 -0.07
CA GLN A 167 -3.00 -18.74 -0.48
C GLN A 167 -4.00 -18.59 0.67
N SER A 168 -3.60 -19.00 1.86
CA SER A 168 -4.43 -18.91 3.06
C SER A 168 -4.66 -17.44 3.44
N LEU A 169 -3.64 -16.59 3.28
CA LEU A 169 -3.77 -15.13 3.49
C LEU A 169 -4.69 -14.47 2.45
N ILE A 170 -4.51 -14.76 1.16
CA ILE A 170 -5.41 -14.24 0.11
C ILE A 170 -6.85 -14.67 0.38
N SER A 171 -7.06 -15.94 0.74
CA SER A 171 -8.39 -16.46 1.05
C SER A 171 -9.00 -15.76 2.27
N ALA A 172 -8.21 -15.47 3.30
CA ALA A 172 -8.64 -14.71 4.48
C ALA A 172 -9.02 -13.26 4.10
N ILE A 173 -8.21 -12.59 3.29
CA ILE A 173 -8.47 -11.23 2.79
C ILE A 173 -9.76 -11.20 1.98
N VAL A 174 -9.91 -12.05 0.97
CA VAL A 174 -11.10 -12.08 0.10
C VAL A 174 -12.35 -12.39 0.94
N ARG A 175 -12.27 -13.33 1.89
CA ARG A 175 -13.37 -13.65 2.81
C ARG A 175 -13.71 -12.46 3.70
N TYR A 176 -12.73 -11.80 4.29
CA TYR A 176 -12.92 -10.63 5.14
C TYR A 176 -13.63 -9.51 4.35
N VAL A 177 -13.11 -9.17 3.18
CA VAL A 177 -13.69 -8.12 2.33
C VAL A 177 -15.13 -8.47 1.94
N LYS A 178 -15.39 -9.68 1.40
CA LYS A 178 -16.75 -10.11 1.03
C LYS A 178 -17.75 -10.06 2.20
N SER A 179 -17.27 -10.23 3.43
CA SER A 179 -18.12 -10.19 4.64
C SER A 179 -18.39 -8.76 5.14
N ASN A 180 -17.54 -7.80 4.80
CA ASN A 180 -17.60 -6.44 5.36
C ASN A 180 -18.10 -5.37 4.37
N ILE A 181 -18.13 -5.65 3.07
CA ILE A 181 -18.64 -4.71 2.07
C ILE A 181 -19.66 -5.37 1.12
N ALA A 182 -20.56 -4.55 0.56
CA ALA A 182 -21.54 -5.01 -0.42
C ALA A 182 -20.85 -5.58 -1.69
N LYS A 183 -21.49 -6.56 -2.36
CA LYS A 183 -20.98 -7.18 -3.61
C LYS A 183 -20.55 -6.13 -4.65
N SER A 184 -21.34 -5.06 -4.81
CA SER A 184 -21.02 -3.97 -5.75
C SER A 184 -19.78 -3.18 -5.38
N LYS A 185 -19.47 -3.01 -4.08
CA LYS A 185 -18.22 -2.39 -3.61
C LYS A 185 -17.04 -3.36 -3.74
N PHE A 186 -17.25 -4.64 -3.45
CA PHE A 186 -16.22 -5.67 -3.64
C PHE A 186 -15.74 -5.75 -5.10
N LEU A 187 -16.66 -5.74 -6.06
CA LEU A 187 -16.29 -5.74 -7.47
C LEU A 187 -15.51 -4.48 -7.89
N LYS A 188 -15.75 -3.34 -7.23
CA LYS A 188 -15.02 -2.08 -7.46
C LYS A 188 -13.63 -2.03 -6.84
N LEU A 189 -13.25 -2.99 -5.99
CA LEU A 189 -11.86 -3.09 -5.52
C LEU A 189 -10.94 -3.65 -6.61
N TYR A 190 -11.51 -4.23 -7.64
CA TYR A 190 -10.80 -4.58 -8.86
C TYR A 190 -10.94 -3.42 -9.85
N SER A 191 -9.94 -3.27 -10.73
CA SER A 191 -10.01 -2.30 -11.82
C SER A 191 -11.30 -2.48 -12.62
N THR A 192 -11.76 -1.41 -13.28
CA THR A 192 -12.96 -1.46 -14.14
C THR A 192 -12.92 -2.63 -15.13
N GLU A 193 -11.73 -2.88 -15.69
CA GLU A 193 -11.45 -4.00 -16.61
C GLU A 193 -11.68 -5.37 -15.98
N LEU A 194 -11.25 -5.58 -14.74
CA LEU A 194 -11.36 -6.87 -14.05
C LEU A 194 -12.71 -7.09 -13.37
N SER A 195 -13.43 -6.03 -13.04
CA SER A 195 -14.68 -6.11 -12.27
C SER A 195 -15.73 -7.04 -12.90
N SER A 196 -15.85 -7.01 -14.24
CA SER A 196 -16.77 -7.86 -15.00
C SER A 196 -16.33 -9.32 -15.02
N ILE A 197 -15.03 -9.58 -15.21
CA ILE A 197 -14.45 -10.92 -15.18
C ILE A 197 -14.62 -11.53 -13.79
N VAL A 198 -14.29 -10.79 -12.73
CA VAL A 198 -14.49 -11.21 -11.34
C VAL A 198 -15.96 -11.54 -11.05
N ALA A 199 -16.90 -10.79 -11.62
CA ALA A 199 -18.33 -11.11 -11.48
C ALA A 199 -18.66 -12.49 -12.10
N ILE A 200 -18.13 -12.77 -13.30
CA ILE A 200 -18.28 -14.08 -13.97
C ILE A 200 -17.63 -15.19 -13.14
N LEU A 201 -16.38 -15.02 -12.71
CA LEU A 201 -15.64 -16.03 -11.95
C LEU A 201 -16.28 -16.34 -10.59
N ASN A 202 -16.94 -15.36 -9.95
CA ASN A 202 -17.69 -15.60 -8.71
C ASN A 202 -18.95 -16.45 -8.93
N GLU A 203 -19.49 -16.50 -10.14
CA GLU A 203 -20.69 -17.25 -10.49
C GLU A 203 -20.37 -18.54 -11.25
N ALA A 204 -19.12 -18.73 -11.67
CA ALA A 204 -18.65 -19.93 -12.34
C ALA A 204 -18.72 -21.14 -11.40
N ILE A 205 -19.55 -22.12 -11.77
CA ILE A 205 -19.72 -23.39 -11.03
C ILE A 205 -18.72 -24.44 -11.52
N ASN A 206 -18.33 -24.37 -12.81
CA ASN A 206 -17.38 -25.29 -13.44
C ASN A 206 -16.07 -24.56 -13.78
N PRO A 207 -14.93 -24.90 -13.15
CA PRO A 207 -13.63 -24.30 -13.48
C PRO A 207 -13.13 -24.69 -14.88
N ASP A 208 -13.61 -25.80 -15.44
CA ASP A 208 -13.18 -26.31 -16.75
C ASP A 208 -14.09 -25.83 -17.90
N ASP A 209 -14.93 -24.81 -17.66
CA ASP A 209 -15.75 -24.22 -18.72
C ASP A 209 -14.85 -23.58 -19.81
N PRO A 210 -14.92 -24.02 -21.07
CA PRO A 210 -14.07 -23.51 -22.15
C PRO A 210 -14.16 -21.99 -22.35
N LEU A 211 -15.30 -21.36 -22.08
CA LEU A 211 -15.47 -19.91 -22.20
C LEU A 211 -14.74 -19.18 -21.07
N VAL A 212 -14.77 -19.73 -19.86
CA VAL A 212 -14.04 -19.18 -18.70
C VAL A 212 -12.53 -19.32 -18.92
N LEU A 213 -12.08 -20.47 -19.42
CA LEU A 213 -10.67 -20.69 -19.76
C LEU A 213 -10.19 -19.74 -20.87
N ALA A 214 -10.98 -19.56 -21.93
CA ALA A 214 -10.65 -18.62 -23.00
C ALA A 214 -10.59 -17.17 -22.49
N LEU A 215 -11.50 -16.79 -21.59
CA LEU A 215 -11.49 -15.46 -20.97
C LEU A 215 -10.23 -15.25 -20.11
N LEU A 216 -9.87 -16.22 -19.27
CA LEU A 216 -8.64 -16.15 -18.45
C LEU A 216 -7.38 -16.11 -19.31
N GLU A 217 -7.34 -16.87 -20.40
CA GLU A 217 -6.22 -16.86 -21.35
C GLU A 217 -6.11 -15.51 -22.07
N GLN A 218 -7.23 -14.89 -22.45
CA GLN A 218 -7.23 -13.54 -23.00
C GLN A 218 -6.67 -12.53 -21.99
N VAL A 219 -7.10 -12.59 -20.73
CA VAL A 219 -6.55 -11.73 -19.66
C VAL A 219 -5.06 -11.96 -19.49
N LYS A 220 -4.59 -13.21 -19.55
CA LYS A 220 -3.16 -13.56 -19.46
C LYS A 220 -2.34 -12.91 -20.57
N GLN A 221 -2.88 -12.85 -21.79
CA GLN A 221 -2.24 -12.25 -22.96
C GLN A 221 -2.24 -10.72 -22.90
N GLU A 222 -3.33 -10.10 -22.43
CA GLU A 222 -3.46 -8.65 -22.34
C GLU A 222 -2.69 -8.07 -21.14
N ASN A 223 -2.79 -8.73 -19.98
CA ASN A 223 -2.13 -8.30 -18.76
C ASN A 223 -1.90 -9.49 -17.81
N TYR A 224 -0.67 -10.02 -17.81
CA TYR A 224 -0.29 -11.15 -16.98
C TYR A 224 -0.48 -10.92 -15.47
N PHE A 225 -0.29 -9.70 -14.96
CA PHE A 225 -0.47 -9.40 -13.54
C PHE A 225 -1.95 -9.46 -13.14
N ASN A 226 -2.84 -8.98 -14.00
CA ASN A 226 -4.28 -9.12 -13.80
C ASN A 226 -4.68 -10.60 -13.75
N PHE A 227 -4.14 -11.42 -14.67
CA PHE A 227 -4.34 -12.87 -14.66
C PHE A 227 -3.87 -13.50 -13.34
N LEU A 228 -2.67 -13.15 -12.86
CA LEU A 228 -2.13 -13.63 -11.59
C LEU A 228 -3.05 -13.33 -10.40
N ILE A 229 -3.57 -12.10 -10.32
CA ILE A 229 -4.51 -11.71 -9.26
C ILE A 229 -5.76 -12.59 -9.33
N LEU A 230 -6.36 -12.76 -10.52
CA LEU A 230 -7.57 -13.56 -10.70
C LEU A 230 -7.36 -15.02 -10.28
N VAL A 231 -6.36 -15.72 -10.82
CA VAL A 231 -6.18 -17.16 -10.52
C VAL A 231 -5.82 -17.40 -9.06
N THR A 232 -5.20 -16.43 -8.39
CA THR A 232 -4.84 -16.56 -6.97
C THR A 232 -6.04 -16.26 -6.06
N HIS A 233 -6.92 -15.34 -6.45
CA HIS A 233 -8.15 -15.02 -5.72
C HIS A 233 -9.26 -16.07 -5.86
N PHE A 234 -9.21 -16.86 -6.94
CA PHE A 234 -10.15 -17.93 -7.23
C PHE A 234 -9.40 -19.27 -7.24
N PRO A 235 -9.23 -19.91 -6.07
CA PRO A 235 -8.34 -21.07 -5.90
C PRO A 235 -8.57 -22.24 -6.88
N LEU A 236 -9.82 -22.38 -7.35
CA LEU A 236 -10.21 -23.36 -8.36
C LEU A 236 -9.47 -23.23 -9.71
N PHE A 237 -8.90 -22.05 -10.02
CA PHE A 237 -8.10 -21.79 -11.21
C PHE A 237 -6.58 -21.79 -10.97
N LEU A 238 -6.10 -22.10 -9.75
CA LEU A 238 -4.67 -22.07 -9.44
C LEU A 238 -3.83 -22.98 -10.34
N HIS A 239 -4.42 -24.05 -10.86
CA HIS A 239 -3.77 -24.98 -11.77
C HIS A 239 -3.43 -24.39 -13.15
N LEU A 240 -3.98 -23.21 -13.49
CA LEU A 240 -3.72 -22.48 -14.74
C LEU A 240 -2.51 -21.55 -14.67
N LYS A 241 -1.99 -21.30 -13.46
CA LYS A 241 -0.82 -20.45 -13.21
C LYS A 241 0.44 -21.12 -13.74
#